data_AF-A0A977QYJ6-F1
#
_entry.id   AF-A0A977QYJ6-F1
#
_cell.length_a   1.000
_cell.length_b   1.000
_cell.length_c   1.000
_cell.angle_alpha   90.00
_cell.angle_beta   90.00
_cell.angle_gamma   90.00
#
_symmetry.space_group_name_H-M   'P 1'
#
loop_
_entity.id
_entity.type
_entity.pdbx_description
1 polymer ?
#
loop_
_entity_poly.entity_id
_entity_poly.type
_entity_poly.pdbx_seq_one_letter_code
_entity_poly.pdbx_strand_id
1 'polypeptide(L)' 'DIGLECAGFLNSLGYSATVLVRSVPLRGFDQQMAGLVTAEMETKGVKFHHKCIPVSVE' A
#
# COMPACT_ATOMS: atom_id res chain seq x y z
N ASP A 1 -4.99 -5.60 -3.70
CA ASP A 1 -6.32 -5.04 -3.45
C ASP A 1 -6.61 -5.03 -1.96
N ILE A 2 -6.96 -6.18 -1.37
CA ILE A 2 -7.24 -6.37 0.07
C ILE A 2 -6.21 -5.68 0.99
N GLY A 3 -4.91 -5.83 0.72
CA GLY A 3 -3.87 -5.19 1.54
C GLY A 3 -3.90 -3.66 1.54
N LEU A 4 -4.32 -3.02 0.45
CA LEU A 4 -4.43 -1.56 0.35
C LEU A 4 -5.67 -1.07 1.11
N GLU A 5 -6.80 -1.75 0.96
CA GLU A 5 -8.01 -1.46 1.76
C GLU A 5 -7.70 -1.58 3.26
N CYS A 6 -6.95 -2.62 3.63
CA CYS A 6 -6.54 -2.86 5.01
C CYS A 6 -5.66 -1.74 5.58
N ALA A 7 -4.63 -1.35 4.83
CA ALA A 7 -3.78 -0.23 5.21
C ALA A 7 -4.57 1.09 5.31
N GLY A 8 -5.51 1.32 4.39
CA GLY A 8 -6.38 2.49 4.38
C GLY A 8 -7.25 2.58 5.63
N PHE A 9 -7.94 1.49 6.00
CA PHE A 9 -8.78 1.51 7.20
C PHE A 9 -7.93 1.67 8.47
N LEU A 10 -6.80 0.96 8.60
CA LEU A 10 -5.93 1.05 9.78
C LEU A 10 -5.44 2.49 9.96
N ASN A 11 -5.00 3.11 8.87
CA ASN A 11 -4.58 4.51 8.86
C ASN A 11 -5.72 5.46 9.25
N SER A 12 -6.94 5.24 8.74
CA SER A 12 -8.10 6.07 9.09
C SER A 12 -8.51 5.95 10.57
N LEU A 13 -8.19 4.82 11.21
CA LEU A 13 -8.40 4.60 12.64
C LEU A 13 -7.26 5.17 13.51
N GLY A 14 -6.26 5.81 12.91
CA GLY A 14 -5.14 6.42 13.62
C GLY A 14 -3.95 5.48 13.86
N TYR A 15 -3.96 4.26 13.32
CA TYR A 15 -2.82 3.36 13.38
C TYR A 15 -1.83 3.62 12.24
N SER A 16 -0.53 3.44 12.50
CA SER A 16 0.46 3.51 11.42
C SER A 16 0.39 2.25 10.55
N ALA A 17 0.26 2.44 9.24
CA ALA A 17 0.29 1.36 8.25
C ALA A 17 1.42 1.55 7.25
N THR A 18 2.16 0.48 6.96
CA THR A 18 3.19 0.43 5.91
C THR A 18 2.91 -0.75 4.98
N VAL A 19 2.85 -0.49 3.67
CA VAL A 19 2.57 -1.49 2.64
C VAL A 19 3.86 -1.84 1.91
N LEU A 20 4.21 -3.13 1.90
CA LEU A 20 5.36 -3.64 1.14
C LEU A 20 4.87 -4.15 -0.23
N VAL A 21 5.36 -3.54 -1.31
CA VAL A 21 4.97 -3.87 -2.68
C VAL A 21 6.11 -4.62 -3.36
N ARG A 22 5.88 -5.89 -3.68
CA ARG A 22 6.87 -6.72 -4.40
C ARG A 22 7.17 -6.19 -5.80
N SER A 23 6.14 -5.82 -6.58
CA SER A 23 6.33 -5.34 -7.96
C SER A 23 5.50 -4.10 -8.28
N VAL A 24 4.16 -4.24 -8.40
CA VAL A 24 3.24 -3.15 -8.74
C VAL A 24 1.98 -3.27 -7.86
N PRO A 25 1.41 -2.14 -7.40
CA PRO A 25 0.14 -2.14 -6.70
C PRO A 25 -1.01 -2.52 -7.65
N LEU A 26 -2.07 -3.13 -7.11
CA LEU A 26 -3.29 -3.50 -7.86
C LEU A 26 -3.00 -4.18 -9.22
N ARG A 27 -2.12 -5.19 -9.23
CA ARG A 27 -1.83 -5.96 -10.43
C ARG A 27 -3.13 -6.52 -11.02
N GLY A 28 -3.34 -6.31 -12.32
CA GLY A 28 -4.56 -6.69 -13.04
C GLY A 28 -5.53 -5.52 -13.26
N PHE A 29 -5.29 -4.37 -12.63
CA PHE A 29 -6.00 -3.13 -12.87
C PHE A 29 -5.18 -2.18 -13.75
N ASP A 30 -5.85 -1.14 -14.24
CA ASP A 30 -5.19 -0.02 -14.91
C ASP A 30 -4.10 0.58 -14.00
N GLN A 31 -2.89 0.67 -14.53
CA GLN A 31 -1.71 1.06 -13.73
C GLN A 31 -1.62 2.57 -13.50
N GLN A 32 -2.23 3.39 -14.35
CA GLN A 32 -2.35 4.83 -14.08
C GLN A 32 -3.29 5.05 -12.89
N MET A 33 -4.45 4.38 -12.89
CA MET A 33 -5.40 4.44 -11.79
C MET A 33 -4.82 3.87 -10.49
N ALA A 34 -4.08 2.75 -10.58
CA ALA A 34 -3.39 2.19 -9.42
C ALA A 34 -2.37 3.18 -8.82
N GLY A 35 -1.64 3.90 -9.67
CA GLY A 35 -0.71 4.95 -9.24
C GLY A 35 -1.41 6.10 -8.52
N LEU A 36 -2.56 6.56 -9.02
CA LEU A 36 -3.36 7.60 -8.38
C LEU A 36 -3.84 7.16 -6.99
N VAL A 37 -4.33 5.93 -6.87
CA VAL A 37 -4.78 5.38 -5.58
C VAL A 37 -3.62 5.30 -4.59
N THR A 38 -2.46 4.78 -5.00
CA THR A 38 -1.31 4.70 -4.09
C THR A 38 -0.78 6.07 -3.68
N ALA A 39 -0.72 7.04 -4.60
CA ALA A 39 -0.29 8.39 -4.29
C ALA A 39 -1.22 9.05 -3.26
N GLU A 40 -2.53 8.86 -3.41
CA GLU A 40 -3.52 9.39 -2.46
C GLU A 40 -3.49 8.66 -1.10
N MET A 41 -3.07 7.40 -1.05
CA MET A 41 -2.83 6.71 0.22
C MET A 41 -1.57 7.24 0.92
N GLU A 42 -0.51 7.56 0.17
CA GLU A 42 0.71 8.18 0.68
C GLU A 42 0.45 9.57 1.26
N THR A 43 -0.33 10.42 0.57
CA THR A 43 -0.73 11.75 1.08
C THR A 43 -1.52 11.65 2.38
N LYS A 44 -2.30 10.57 2.57
CA LYS A 44 -3.06 10.28 3.80
C LYS A 44 -2.23 9.65 4.92
N GLY A 45 -0.96 9.33 4.70
CA GLY A 45 -0.03 8.85 5.72
C GLY A 45 0.29 7.36 5.68
N VAL A 46 -0.25 6.60 4.72
CA VAL A 46 0.17 5.20 4.49
C VAL A 46 1.54 5.19 3.84
N LYS A 47 2.51 4.46 4.42
CA LYS A 47 3.86 4.36 3.86
C LYS A 47 3.96 3.23 2.85
N PHE A 48 4.71 3.41 1.76
CA PHE A 48 4.95 2.36 0.78
C PHE A 48 6.44 2.01 0.65
N HIS A 49 6.75 0.72 0.66
CA HIS A 49 8.06 0.18 0.31
C HIS A 49 7.96 -0.60 -1.00
N HIS A 50 8.39 0.03 -2.09
CA HIS A 50 8.40 -0.59 -3.41
C HIS A 50 9.58 -1.54 -3.59
N LYS A 51 9.38 -2.58 -4.40
CA LYS A 51 10.36 -3.63 -4.70
C LYS A 51 10.88 -4.32 -3.43
N CYS A 52 10.03 -4.46 -2.42
CA CYS A 52 10.39 -5.07 -1.14
C CYS A 52 9.72 -6.44 -0.98
N ILE A 53 10.49 -7.41 -0.47
CA ILE A 53 10.02 -8.75 -0.11
C ILE A 53 10.53 -9.04 1.32
N PRO A 54 9.64 -9.17 2.32
CA PRO A 54 10.06 -9.57 3.65
C PRO A 54 10.59 -11.01 3.63
N VAL A 55 11.65 -11.28 4.40
CA VAL A 55 12.32 -12.59 4.45
C VAL A 55 11.97 -13.36 5.72
N SER A 56 11.90 -12.67 6.85
CA SER A 56 11.59 -13.24 8.16
C SER A 56 10.85 -12.23 9.03
N VAL A 57 10.17 -12.74 10.07
CA VAL A 57 9.55 -11.99 11.16
C VAL A 57 10.02 -12.65 12.46
N GLU A 58 10.37 -11.84 13.46
CA GLU A 58 10.76 -12.30 14.81
C GLU A 58 9.55 -12.37 15.74
#